data_AF-A0AAQ4R5X3-F1
#
_entry.id   AF-A0AAQ4R5X3-F1
#
_cell.length_a   1.000
_cell.length_b   1.000
_cell.length_c   1.000
_cell.angle_alpha   90.00
_cell.angle_beta   90.00
_cell.angle_gamma   90.00
#
_symmetry.space_group_name_H-M   'P 1'
#
loop_
_entity.id
_entity.type
_entity.pdbx_description
1 polymer ?
#
loop_
_entity_poly.entity_id
_entity_poly.type
_entity_poly.pdbx_seq_one_letter_code
_entity_poly.pdbx_strand_id
1 'polypeptide(L)'
;MVTEVRGFTDPQKEEYFRKRFTDEEQASRIISHIKNSRSLHIMCHIPVFCWITATVLEEVLKTREGGELPKTLTEMYIHFLVVQCKVKKVKYDGGAETDPHWSPESRKMIESLGKLAFDQLQKGNLIFYESDLTECGIDIRAASVYSGVFTQIFREERGLYQDKVFCFVHLSVQEFLAALHVHLTYFSSGVNLLSEEQTTSPVSKVSKDEPEPKRLYQSAVDEALQSPNGHLDLFLRFLLGLSLETNQTLLRGLLTQTGSRSQTNQETVHYIKWRRSNSPLDQDVSPQKNCLLLSGQLWSSSYCHQKKIWRCLT
;
A
#
# COMPACT_ATOMS: atom_id res chain seq x y z
N MET A 1 18.37 28.52 0.93
CA MET A 1 19.12 27.32 0.52
C MET A 1 18.18 26.13 0.65
N VAL A 2 17.92 25.38 -0.42
CA VAL A 2 17.05 24.18 -0.38
C VAL A 2 17.96 22.95 -0.37
N THR A 3 18.04 22.25 0.76
CA THR A 3 18.73 20.98 0.86
C THR A 3 17.82 19.89 0.31
N GLU A 4 18.19 19.25 -0.80
CA GLU A 4 17.49 18.07 -1.29
C GLU A 4 18.00 16.84 -0.52
N VAL A 5 17.14 16.22 0.27
CA VAL A 5 17.42 14.90 0.85
C VAL A 5 17.43 13.89 -0.28
N ARG A 6 18.63 13.44 -0.67
CA ARG A 6 18.82 12.38 -1.67
C ARG A 6 18.72 11.02 -0.98
N GLY A 7 18.03 10.08 -1.62
CA GLY A 7 17.95 8.70 -1.13
C GLY A 7 19.27 7.94 -1.31
N PHE A 8 19.27 6.63 -1.04
CA PHE A 8 20.42 5.76 -1.19
C PHE A 8 20.83 5.56 -2.66
N THR A 9 22.11 5.75 -2.93
CA THR A 9 22.77 5.29 -4.16
C THR A 9 22.86 3.76 -4.17
N ASP A 10 23.14 3.16 -5.34
CA ASP A 10 23.23 1.70 -5.44
C ASP A 10 24.27 1.08 -4.48
N PRO A 11 25.48 1.67 -4.31
CA PRO A 11 26.41 1.20 -3.29
C PRO A 11 25.84 1.29 -1.86
N GLN A 12 25.13 2.38 -1.53
CA GLN A 12 24.52 2.55 -0.20
C GLN A 12 23.38 1.55 0.06
N LYS A 13 22.62 1.17 -0.99
CA LYS A 13 21.62 0.09 -0.89
C LYS A 13 22.29 -1.21 -0.50
N GLU A 14 23.35 -1.60 -1.21
CA GLU A 14 24.07 -2.84 -0.89
C GLU A 14 24.69 -2.83 0.50
N GLU A 15 25.33 -1.71 0.87
CA GLU A 15 25.92 -1.53 2.19
C GLU A 15 24.87 -1.69 3.29
N TYR A 16 23.67 -1.12 3.10
CA TYR A 16 22.56 -1.29 4.04
C TYR A 16 22.22 -2.78 4.26
N PHE A 17 22.04 -3.55 3.17
CA PHE A 17 21.67 -4.96 3.29
C PHE A 17 22.82 -5.81 3.86
N ARG A 18 24.08 -5.55 3.48
CA ARG A 18 25.24 -6.24 4.09
C ARG A 18 25.35 -5.95 5.59
N LYS A 19 25.09 -4.72 6.03
CA LYS A 19 25.08 -4.39 7.47
C LYS A 19 23.92 -5.02 8.22
N ARG A 20 22.79 -5.25 7.55
CA ARG A 20 21.56 -5.76 8.16
C ARG A 20 21.53 -7.28 8.30
N PHE A 21 22.23 -8.01 7.42
CA PHE A 21 22.29 -9.46 7.40
C PHE A 21 23.73 -9.92 7.61
N THR A 22 24.01 -10.55 8.76
CA THR A 22 25.37 -10.96 9.15
C THR A 22 25.86 -12.19 8.39
N ASP A 23 24.95 -13.01 7.88
CA ASP A 23 25.28 -14.15 7.03
C ASP A 23 25.50 -13.68 5.58
N GLU A 24 26.70 -13.93 5.05
CA GLU A 24 27.12 -13.39 3.76
C GLU A 24 26.37 -14.03 2.58
N GLU A 25 25.98 -15.30 2.70
CA GLU A 25 25.18 -15.99 1.69
C GLU A 25 23.75 -15.40 1.65
N GLN A 26 23.14 -15.20 2.81
CA GLN A 26 21.84 -14.56 2.97
C GLN A 26 21.85 -13.13 2.42
N ALA A 27 22.85 -12.33 2.79
CA ALA A 27 23.02 -10.96 2.31
C ALA A 27 23.15 -10.92 0.78
N SER A 28 24.00 -11.80 0.22
CA SER A 28 24.21 -11.91 -1.23
C SER A 28 22.94 -12.31 -1.97
N ARG A 29 22.18 -13.27 -1.45
CA ARG A 29 20.89 -13.71 -2.02
C ARG A 29 19.87 -12.58 -2.02
N ILE A 30 19.77 -11.81 -0.94
CA ILE A 30 18.86 -10.67 -0.82
C ILE A 30 19.24 -9.56 -1.81
N ILE A 31 20.52 -9.18 -1.86
CA ILE A 31 20.99 -8.14 -2.77
C ILE A 31 20.73 -8.54 -4.22
N SER A 32 21.00 -9.80 -4.59
CA SER A 32 20.72 -10.34 -5.91
C SER A 32 19.22 -10.27 -6.25
N HIS A 33 18.35 -10.70 -5.33
CA HIS A 33 16.89 -10.63 -5.50
C HIS A 33 16.40 -9.19 -5.74
N ILE A 34 16.91 -8.24 -4.95
CA ILE A 34 16.54 -6.82 -5.08
C ILE A 34 17.00 -6.26 -6.42
N LYS A 35 18.23 -6.55 -6.86
CA LYS A 35 18.75 -6.11 -8.16
C LYS A 35 17.97 -6.69 -9.33
N ASN A 36 17.53 -7.94 -9.23
CA ASN A 36 16.75 -8.61 -10.27
C ASN A 36 15.29 -8.12 -10.33
N SER A 37 14.77 -7.51 -9.25
CA SER A 37 13.45 -6.88 -9.25
C SER A 37 13.56 -5.37 -9.45
N ARG A 38 13.29 -4.89 -10.67
CA ARG A 38 13.31 -3.46 -11.01
C ARG A 38 12.49 -2.62 -10.03
N SER A 39 11.32 -3.11 -9.60
CA SER A 39 10.47 -2.38 -8.65
C SER A 39 11.17 -2.25 -7.30
N LEU A 40 11.65 -3.34 -6.70
CA LEU A 40 12.32 -3.29 -5.40
C LEU A 40 13.61 -2.46 -5.45
N HIS A 41 14.39 -2.60 -6.53
CA HIS A 41 15.62 -1.85 -6.73
C HIS A 41 15.40 -0.33 -6.77
N ILE A 42 14.36 0.13 -7.47
CA ILE A 42 13.98 1.56 -7.52
C ILE A 42 13.51 2.02 -6.16
N MET A 43 12.66 1.22 -5.50
CA MET A 43 12.04 1.60 -4.23
C MET A 43 13.05 1.73 -3.09
N CYS A 44 14.04 0.84 -3.06
CA CYS A 44 15.16 0.89 -2.13
C CYS A 44 16.06 2.13 -2.30
N HIS A 45 15.78 3.03 -3.25
CA HIS A 45 16.34 4.38 -3.19
C HIS A 45 15.90 5.13 -1.93
N ILE A 46 14.67 4.93 -1.44
CA ILE A 46 14.23 5.51 -0.18
C ILE A 46 14.59 4.56 0.98
N PRO A 47 15.28 5.03 2.03
CA PRO A 47 15.71 4.19 3.16
C PRO A 47 14.60 3.40 3.85
N VAL A 48 13.38 3.97 3.99
CA VAL A 48 12.25 3.25 4.61
C VAL A 48 11.89 1.97 3.85
N PHE A 49 12.07 1.95 2.53
CA PHE A 49 11.81 0.74 1.74
C PHE A 49 12.93 -0.28 1.85
N CYS A 50 14.17 0.14 2.08
CA CYS A 50 15.23 -0.79 2.46
C CYS A 50 14.88 -1.50 3.77
N TRP A 51 14.36 -0.75 4.75
CA TRP A 51 13.91 -1.30 6.03
C TRP A 51 12.71 -2.25 5.88
N ILE A 52 11.67 -1.85 5.14
CA ILE A 52 10.51 -2.73 4.84
C ILE A 52 11.00 -4.01 4.16
N THR A 53 11.85 -3.86 3.14
CA THR A 53 12.34 -5.00 2.35
C THR A 53 13.18 -5.94 3.18
N ALA A 54 14.11 -5.43 3.99
CA ALA A 54 14.91 -6.26 4.87
C ALA A 54 14.03 -6.99 5.90
N THR A 55 13.07 -6.30 6.50
CA THR A 55 12.16 -6.88 7.50
C THR A 55 11.35 -8.04 6.91
N VAL A 56 10.82 -7.87 5.70
CA VAL A 56 10.06 -8.92 5.01
C VAL A 56 10.95 -10.10 4.62
N LEU A 57 12.10 -9.84 3.98
CA LEU A 57 12.97 -10.89 3.49
C LEU A 57 13.61 -11.69 4.63
N GLU A 58 13.91 -11.05 5.76
CA GLU A 58 14.39 -11.74 6.96
C GLU A 58 13.37 -12.78 7.45
N GLU A 59 12.09 -12.39 7.57
CA GLU A 59 11.03 -13.29 8.04
C GLU A 59 10.77 -14.42 7.04
N VAL A 60 10.72 -14.10 5.74
CA VAL A 60 10.47 -15.11 4.70
C VAL A 60 11.60 -16.14 4.65
N LEU A 61 12.85 -15.71 4.83
CA LEU A 61 14.00 -16.61 4.82
C LEU A 61 14.08 -17.50 6.07
N LYS A 62 13.68 -17.00 7.25
CA LYS A 62 13.60 -17.81 8.47
C LYS A 62 12.55 -18.91 8.40
N THR A 63 11.42 -18.62 7.75
CA THR A 63 10.25 -19.50 7.75
C THR A 63 10.16 -20.43 6.53
N ARG A 64 10.96 -20.19 5.49
CA ARG A 64 10.97 -21.00 4.27
C ARG A 64 12.40 -21.43 3.93
N GLU A 65 12.82 -22.58 4.43
CA GLU A 65 14.01 -23.27 3.91
C GLU A 65 13.80 -23.58 2.41
N GLY A 66 14.35 -22.75 1.52
CA GLY A 66 14.30 -22.94 0.07
C GLY A 66 13.09 -22.35 -0.68
N GLY A 67 12.21 -21.59 -0.01
CA GLY A 67 11.05 -20.96 -0.68
C GLY A 67 11.42 -19.77 -1.58
N GLU A 68 10.56 -19.47 -2.57
CA GLU A 68 10.70 -18.28 -3.41
C GLU A 68 10.49 -16.99 -2.59
N LEU A 69 11.33 -15.98 -2.86
CA LEU A 69 11.22 -14.64 -2.28
C LEU A 69 10.13 -13.85 -3.00
N PRO A 70 9.45 -12.89 -2.32
CA PRO A 70 8.37 -12.14 -2.94
C PRO A 70 8.85 -11.37 -4.18
N LYS A 71 8.20 -11.61 -5.32
CA LYS A 71 8.64 -11.09 -6.63
C LYS A 71 8.02 -9.74 -6.94
N THR A 72 6.76 -9.55 -6.52
CA THR A 72 6.00 -8.34 -6.82
C THR A 72 5.94 -7.38 -5.64
N LEU A 73 5.68 -6.10 -5.95
CA LEU A 73 5.50 -5.09 -4.92
C LEU A 73 4.30 -5.40 -4.00
N THR A 74 3.19 -5.82 -4.58
CA THR A 74 2.00 -6.18 -3.80
C THR A 74 2.28 -7.37 -2.89
N GLU A 75 2.97 -8.39 -3.38
CA GLU A 75 3.38 -9.54 -2.59
C GLU A 75 4.29 -9.14 -1.41
N MET A 76 5.26 -8.25 -1.64
CA MET A 76 6.09 -7.67 -0.57
C MET A 76 5.26 -6.98 0.50
N TYR A 77 4.22 -6.24 0.12
CA TYR A 77 3.35 -5.52 1.06
C TYR A 77 2.39 -6.45 1.82
N ILE A 78 1.91 -7.52 1.17
CA ILE A 78 1.15 -8.57 1.85
C ILE A 78 2.03 -9.24 2.91
N HIS A 79 3.25 -9.62 2.56
CA HIS A 79 4.19 -10.19 3.52
C HIS A 79 4.57 -9.19 4.62
N PHE A 80 4.73 -7.92 4.30
CA PHE A 80 4.94 -6.88 5.31
C PHE A 80 3.80 -6.84 6.32
N LEU A 81 2.54 -6.87 5.86
CA LEU A 81 1.38 -6.89 6.74
C LEU A 81 1.35 -8.15 7.62
N VAL A 82 1.68 -9.32 7.05
CA VAL A 82 1.82 -10.57 7.81
C VAL A 82 2.88 -10.46 8.90
N VAL A 83 4.05 -9.90 8.60
CA VAL A 83 5.13 -9.66 9.57
C VAL A 83 4.63 -8.76 10.70
N GLN A 84 3.96 -7.64 10.37
CA GLN A 84 3.43 -6.73 11.38
C GLN A 84 2.39 -7.41 12.28
N CYS A 85 1.51 -8.24 11.73
CA CYS A 85 0.54 -9.01 12.50
C CYS A 85 1.23 -9.99 13.47
N LYS A 86 2.25 -10.72 13.01
CA LYS A 86 3.04 -11.62 13.86
C LYS A 86 3.77 -10.88 14.97
N VAL A 87 4.48 -9.81 14.63
CA VAL A 87 5.24 -9.00 15.59
C VAL A 87 4.32 -8.47 16.67
N LYS A 88 3.14 -7.96 16.29
CA LYS A 88 2.15 -7.49 17.28
C LYS A 88 1.71 -8.64 18.18
N LYS A 89 1.34 -9.77 17.58
CA LYS A 89 0.79 -10.91 18.30
C LYS A 89 1.76 -11.47 19.35
N VAL A 90 3.02 -11.62 18.98
CA VAL A 90 4.07 -12.14 19.88
C VAL A 90 4.42 -11.13 20.98
N LYS A 91 4.54 -9.85 20.63
CA LYS A 91 5.03 -8.83 21.58
C LYS A 91 3.96 -8.30 22.53
N TYR A 92 2.70 -8.28 22.12
CA TYR A 92 1.65 -7.55 22.85
C TYR A 92 0.41 -8.39 23.16
N ASP A 93 0.05 -9.33 22.29
CA ASP A 93 -1.15 -10.16 22.49
C ASP A 93 -0.83 -11.49 23.22
N GLY A 94 0.45 -11.73 23.58
CA GLY A 94 0.90 -12.93 24.30
C GLY A 94 0.80 -14.24 23.51
N GLY A 95 0.64 -14.16 22.17
CA GLY A 95 0.52 -15.33 21.29
C GLY A 95 1.87 -15.92 20.87
N ALA A 96 1.83 -17.12 20.29
CA ALA A 96 3.03 -17.80 19.78
C ALA A 96 3.27 -17.49 18.29
N GLU A 97 4.53 -17.58 17.84
CA GLU A 97 4.90 -17.43 16.43
C GLU A 97 4.23 -18.45 15.50
N THR A 98 3.85 -19.61 16.03
CA THR A 98 3.19 -20.69 15.30
C THR A 98 1.71 -20.45 15.04
N ASP A 99 1.13 -19.43 15.68
CA ASP A 99 -0.29 -19.18 15.55
C ASP A 99 -0.67 -18.67 14.14
N PRO A 100 -1.93 -18.84 13.72
CA PRO A 100 -2.41 -18.27 12.46
C PRO A 100 -2.19 -16.74 12.45
N HIS A 101 -1.59 -16.25 11.38
CA HIS A 101 -1.35 -14.82 11.18
C HIS A 101 -2.65 -14.02 10.94
N TRP A 102 -3.71 -14.68 10.42
CA TRP A 102 -5.04 -14.10 10.21
C TRP A 102 -6.05 -14.49 11.32
N SER A 103 -5.80 -14.05 12.56
CA SER A 103 -6.73 -14.21 13.68
C SER A 103 -7.93 -13.24 13.56
N PRO A 104 -9.02 -13.44 14.31
CA PRO A 104 -10.13 -12.48 14.36
C PRO A 104 -9.67 -11.07 14.75
N GLU A 105 -8.72 -10.98 15.68
CA GLU A 105 -8.16 -9.72 16.16
C GLU A 105 -7.32 -9.03 15.09
N SER A 106 -6.49 -9.78 14.34
CA SER A 106 -5.71 -9.20 13.26
C SER A 106 -6.57 -8.79 12.07
N ARG A 107 -7.64 -9.55 11.76
CA ARG A 107 -8.65 -9.16 10.76
C ARG A 107 -9.31 -7.83 11.09
N LYS A 108 -9.89 -7.71 12.30
CA LYS A 108 -10.56 -6.48 12.75
C LYS A 108 -9.62 -5.27 12.73
N MET A 109 -8.36 -5.48 13.10
CA MET A 109 -7.33 -4.46 13.00
C MET A 109 -7.11 -4.04 11.54
N ILE A 110 -6.87 -4.97 10.63
CA ILE A 110 -6.60 -4.66 9.21
C ILE A 110 -7.77 -3.93 8.57
N GLU A 111 -9.01 -4.31 8.91
CA GLU A 111 -10.21 -3.60 8.47
C GLU A 111 -10.19 -2.14 8.94
N SER A 112 -9.90 -1.91 10.21
CA SER A 112 -9.83 -0.56 10.82
C SER A 112 -8.72 0.29 10.20
N LEU A 113 -7.53 -0.30 10.02
CA LEU A 113 -6.38 0.33 9.37
C LEU A 113 -6.65 0.67 7.91
N GLY A 114 -7.27 -0.25 7.19
CA GLY A 114 -7.62 -0.11 5.79
C GLY A 114 -8.65 0.99 5.58
N LYS A 115 -9.69 1.04 6.42
CA LYS A 115 -10.69 2.11 6.42
C LYS A 115 -10.03 3.47 6.63
N LEU A 116 -9.22 3.61 7.69
CA LEU A 116 -8.49 4.86 7.95
C LEU A 116 -7.62 5.26 6.77
N ALA A 117 -6.87 4.31 6.21
CA ALA A 117 -6.00 4.58 5.07
C ALA A 117 -6.77 5.09 3.86
N PHE A 118 -7.91 4.48 3.56
CA PHE A 118 -8.79 4.88 2.46
C PHE A 118 -9.40 6.27 2.71
N ASP A 119 -9.99 6.50 3.88
CA ASP A 119 -10.63 7.77 4.24
C ASP A 119 -9.63 8.93 4.17
N GLN A 120 -8.41 8.74 4.69
CA GLN A 120 -7.37 9.77 4.63
C GLN A 120 -6.77 9.93 3.23
N LEU A 121 -6.67 8.85 2.43
CA LEU A 121 -6.20 8.93 1.04
C LEU A 121 -7.18 9.75 0.18
N GLN A 122 -8.48 9.52 0.32
CA GLN A 122 -9.54 10.26 -0.36
C GLN A 122 -9.54 11.75 0.02
N LYS A 123 -9.26 12.06 1.29
CA LYS A 123 -9.11 13.45 1.77
C LYS A 123 -7.79 14.10 1.32
N GLY A 124 -6.84 13.35 0.77
CA GLY A 124 -5.48 13.82 0.47
C GLY A 124 -4.63 14.09 1.72
N ASN A 125 -5.03 13.53 2.87
CA ASN A 125 -4.39 13.72 4.15
C ASN A 125 -3.27 12.71 4.38
N LEU A 126 -2.13 13.23 4.83
CA LEU A 126 -0.95 12.43 5.20
C LEU A 126 -0.70 12.44 6.71
N ILE A 127 -1.36 13.35 7.43
CA ILE A 127 -1.36 13.46 8.88
C ILE A 127 -2.82 13.44 9.33
N PHE A 128 -3.10 12.72 10.41
CA PHE A 128 -4.42 12.56 11.01
C PHE A 128 -4.32 12.56 12.53
N TYR A 129 -5.45 12.69 13.21
CA TYR A 129 -5.52 12.94 14.66
C TYR A 129 -6.16 11.77 15.41
N GLU A 130 -6.20 11.86 16.75
CA GLU A 130 -6.83 10.86 17.61
C GLU A 130 -8.32 10.65 17.27
N SER A 131 -9.01 11.69 16.79
CA SER A 131 -10.41 11.59 16.33
C SER A 131 -10.58 10.68 15.12
N ASP A 132 -9.70 10.80 14.12
CA ASP A 132 -9.72 9.95 12.92
C ASP A 132 -9.48 8.48 13.27
N LEU A 133 -8.58 8.20 14.23
CA LEU A 133 -8.35 6.85 14.76
C LEU A 133 -9.61 6.28 15.42
N THR A 134 -10.25 7.09 16.27
CA THR A 134 -11.45 6.68 17.01
C THR A 134 -12.63 6.41 16.08
N GLU A 135 -12.82 7.25 15.06
CA GLU A 135 -13.85 7.06 14.02
C GLU A 135 -13.66 5.75 13.23
N CYS A 136 -12.41 5.30 13.08
CA CYS A 136 -12.09 4.03 12.44
C CYS A 136 -12.04 2.85 13.42
N GLY A 137 -12.42 3.03 14.69
CA GLY A 137 -12.44 1.98 15.70
C GLY A 137 -11.05 1.57 16.21
N ILE A 138 -10.04 2.42 16.04
CA ILE A 138 -8.67 2.18 16.52
C ILE A 138 -8.51 2.84 17.89
N ASP A 139 -8.28 2.03 18.92
CA ASP A 139 -7.89 2.52 20.24
C ASP A 139 -6.54 3.24 20.15
N ILE A 140 -6.46 4.47 20.65
CA ILE A 140 -5.25 5.29 20.71
C ILE A 140 -4.10 4.54 21.41
N ARG A 141 -4.39 3.76 22.45
CA ARG A 141 -3.38 2.95 23.14
C ARG A 141 -2.87 1.82 22.26
N ALA A 142 -3.75 1.24 21.45
CA ALA A 142 -3.37 0.25 20.44
C ALA A 142 -2.61 0.91 19.28
N ALA A 143 -2.89 2.17 18.93
CA ALA A 143 -2.17 2.89 17.87
C ALA A 143 -0.66 2.98 18.14
N SER A 144 -0.27 3.25 19.39
CA SER A 144 1.15 3.29 19.81
C SER A 144 1.87 1.94 19.68
N VAL A 145 1.12 0.82 19.65
CA VAL A 145 1.66 -0.54 19.52
C VAL A 145 2.05 -0.86 18.06
N TYR A 146 1.52 -0.11 17.09
CA TYR A 146 1.73 -0.33 15.65
C TYR A 146 2.88 0.50 15.07
N SER A 147 4.01 0.60 15.76
CA SER A 147 5.16 1.41 15.32
C SER A 147 5.74 1.03 13.95
N GLY A 148 5.43 -0.17 13.45
CA GLY A 148 5.80 -0.61 12.10
C GLY A 148 4.83 -0.17 10.99
N VAL A 149 3.62 0.29 11.33
CA VAL A 149 2.59 0.73 10.36
C VAL A 149 2.31 2.23 10.49
N PHE A 150 2.32 2.76 11.71
CA PHE A 150 2.18 4.17 12.01
C PHE A 150 3.41 4.74 12.71
N THR A 151 3.62 6.03 12.49
CA THR A 151 4.49 6.86 13.32
C THR A 151 3.61 7.82 14.11
N GLN A 152 3.73 7.79 15.43
CA GLN A 152 3.19 8.84 16.30
C GLN A 152 4.20 9.99 16.34
N ILE A 153 3.71 11.20 16.07
CA ILE A 153 4.51 12.43 16.11
C ILE A 153 3.88 13.34 17.16
N PHE A 154 4.70 13.86 18.07
CA PHE A 154 4.25 14.86 19.02
C PHE A 154 4.34 16.23 18.38
N ARG A 155 3.22 16.96 18.33
CA ARG A 155 3.22 18.36 17.96
C ARG A 155 3.14 19.19 19.24
N GLU A 156 4.24 19.85 19.57
CA GLU A 156 4.32 20.74 20.72
C GLU A 156 3.93 22.15 20.27
N GLU A 157 2.67 22.53 20.48
CA GLU A 157 2.30 23.95 20.43
C GLU A 157 2.72 24.62 21.74
N ARG A 158 3.17 25.87 21.66
CA ARG A 158 3.70 26.63 22.81
C ARG A 158 2.65 26.73 23.93
N GLY A 159 2.66 25.78 24.86
CA GLY A 159 1.90 25.82 26.12
C GLY A 159 0.85 24.71 26.30
N LEU A 160 1.09 23.87 27.31
CA LEU A 160 0.16 23.00 28.05
C LEU A 160 -0.54 21.83 27.34
N TYR A 161 -0.72 21.84 26.01
CA TYR A 161 -1.36 20.72 25.28
C TYR A 161 -0.40 20.09 24.26
N GLN A 162 -0.18 18.78 24.35
CA GLN A 162 0.54 17.99 23.34
C GLN A 162 -0.47 17.28 22.46
N ASP A 163 -0.80 17.87 21.31
CA ASP A 163 -1.61 17.19 20.31
C ASP A 163 -0.79 16.06 19.70
N LYS A 164 -1.30 14.84 19.83
CA LYS A 164 -0.73 13.67 19.15
C LYS A 164 -1.24 13.66 17.72
N VAL A 165 -0.30 13.73 16.79
CA VAL A 165 -0.60 13.55 15.38
C VAL A 165 0.01 12.24 14.90
N PHE A 166 -0.64 11.63 13.92
CA PHE A 166 -0.27 10.32 13.41
C PHE A 166 -0.10 10.40 11.91
N CYS A 167 0.82 9.59 11.39
CA CYS A 167 0.91 9.31 9.97
C CYS A 167 1.25 7.84 9.76
N PHE A 168 0.97 7.32 8.57
CA PHE A 168 1.55 6.05 8.16
C PHE A 168 3.06 6.21 8.00
N VAL A 169 3.82 5.14 8.30
CA VAL A 169 5.29 5.14 8.15
C VAL A 169 5.74 5.56 6.75
N HIS A 170 4.90 5.34 5.74
CA HIS A 170 5.07 5.83 4.39
C HIS A 170 3.73 5.87 3.63
N LEU A 171 3.60 6.78 2.65
CA LEU A 171 2.40 6.91 1.80
C LEU A 171 2.06 5.61 1.06
N SER A 172 3.06 4.87 0.59
CA SER A 172 2.82 3.55 -0.03
C SER A 172 2.17 2.54 0.91
N VAL A 173 2.37 2.64 2.23
CA VAL A 173 1.68 1.80 3.21
C VAL A 173 0.22 2.21 3.32
N GLN A 174 -0.05 3.51 3.33
CA GLN A 174 -1.41 4.06 3.26
C GLN A 174 -2.12 3.61 1.97
N GLU A 175 -1.52 3.81 0.80
CA GLU A 175 -2.11 3.41 -0.48
C GLU A 175 -2.34 1.89 -0.59
N PHE A 176 -1.42 1.08 -0.05
CA PHE A 176 -1.60 -0.37 0.01
C PHE A 176 -2.78 -0.78 0.90
N LEU A 177 -2.85 -0.22 2.12
CA LEU A 177 -3.93 -0.53 3.06
C LEU A 177 -5.29 -0.06 2.54
N ALA A 178 -5.33 1.09 1.88
CA ALA A 178 -6.52 1.59 1.20
C ALA A 178 -6.95 0.63 0.07
N ALA A 179 -6.00 0.19 -0.78
CA ALA A 179 -6.29 -0.77 -1.84
C ALA A 179 -6.78 -2.12 -1.29
N LEU A 180 -6.17 -2.58 -0.20
CA LEU A 180 -6.61 -3.78 0.51
C LEU A 180 -8.02 -3.63 1.08
N HIS A 181 -8.34 -2.48 1.67
CA HIS A 181 -9.69 -2.19 2.18
C HIS A 181 -10.75 -2.24 1.08
N VAL A 182 -10.49 -1.59 -0.05
CA VAL A 182 -11.38 -1.61 -1.21
C VAL A 182 -11.54 -3.04 -1.75
N HIS A 183 -10.44 -3.78 -1.89
CA HIS A 183 -10.47 -5.16 -2.33
C HIS A 183 -11.29 -6.05 -1.39
N LEU A 184 -10.99 -6.04 -0.09
CA LEU A 184 -11.68 -6.87 0.91
C LEU A 184 -13.16 -6.50 1.02
N THR A 185 -13.50 -5.22 1.03
CA THR A 185 -14.90 -4.75 1.09
C THR A 185 -15.68 -5.22 -0.13
N TYR A 186 -15.11 -5.07 -1.32
CA TYR A 186 -15.77 -5.47 -2.56
C TYR A 186 -16.02 -6.98 -2.60
N PHE A 187 -15.01 -7.79 -2.30
CA PHE A 187 -15.13 -9.25 -2.37
C PHE A 187 -15.83 -9.89 -1.16
N SER A 188 -16.04 -9.17 -0.07
CA SER A 188 -16.84 -9.65 1.08
C SER A 188 -18.30 -9.23 1.04
N SER A 189 -18.60 -8.03 0.52
CA SER A 189 -19.94 -7.41 0.60
C SER A 189 -20.53 -6.97 -0.74
N GLY A 190 -19.75 -6.99 -1.82
CA GLY A 190 -20.14 -6.48 -3.14
C GLY A 190 -20.12 -4.95 -3.26
N VAL A 191 -19.80 -4.22 -2.19
CA VAL A 191 -19.81 -2.76 -2.17
C VAL A 191 -18.58 -2.21 -2.89
N ASN A 192 -18.80 -1.42 -3.95
CA ASN A 192 -17.76 -0.65 -4.62
C ASN A 192 -17.59 0.71 -3.93
N LEU A 193 -16.51 0.87 -3.15
CA LEU A 193 -16.20 2.12 -2.45
C LEU A 193 -15.75 3.25 -3.40
N LEU A 194 -15.47 2.94 -4.68
CA LEU A 194 -15.00 3.88 -5.69
C LEU A 194 -16.12 4.33 -6.65
N SER A 195 -17.36 3.88 -6.47
CA SER A 195 -18.49 4.33 -7.30
C SER A 195 -19.22 5.51 -6.67
N GLU A 196 -19.37 6.61 -7.41
CA GLU A 196 -20.14 7.79 -7.03
C GLU A 196 -21.66 7.56 -6.88
N GLU A 197 -22.17 6.36 -7.18
CA GLU A 197 -23.62 6.04 -7.24
C GLU A 197 -24.36 6.10 -5.88
N GLN A 198 -23.73 6.57 -4.80
CA GLN A 198 -24.43 6.92 -3.54
C GLN A 198 -24.84 8.40 -3.44
N THR A 199 -24.45 9.25 -4.39
CA THR A 199 -24.97 10.63 -4.51
C THR A 199 -25.80 10.79 -5.78
N THR A 200 -27.07 11.11 -5.58
CA THR A 200 -28.12 11.39 -6.57
C THR A 200 -27.62 12.11 -7.84
N SER A 201 -27.45 11.38 -8.95
CA SER A 201 -27.51 11.95 -10.29
C SER A 201 -28.08 10.94 -11.31
N PRO A 202 -28.89 11.36 -12.31
CA PRO A 202 -29.63 10.42 -13.17
C PRO A 202 -28.86 9.93 -14.41
N VAL A 203 -27.52 10.05 -14.45
CA VAL A 203 -26.73 9.89 -15.68
C VAL A 203 -25.61 8.84 -15.54
N SER A 204 -25.97 7.62 -15.15
CA SER A 204 -25.13 6.44 -15.42
C SER A 204 -26.00 5.19 -15.54
N LYS A 205 -26.64 5.00 -16.70
CA LYS A 205 -27.19 3.68 -17.05
C LYS A 205 -26.03 2.76 -17.45
N VAL A 206 -25.24 2.32 -16.48
CA VAL A 206 -24.27 1.24 -16.66
C VAL A 206 -25.00 -0.08 -16.41
N SER A 207 -25.23 -0.82 -17.50
CA SER A 207 -25.98 -2.09 -17.58
C SER A 207 -25.65 -3.06 -16.45
N LYS A 208 -26.67 -3.46 -15.66
CA LYS A 208 -26.62 -4.40 -14.51
C LYS A 208 -26.04 -5.80 -14.84
N ASP A 209 -25.67 -6.05 -16.09
CA ASP A 209 -25.23 -7.34 -16.63
C ASP A 209 -23.70 -7.49 -16.81
N GLU A 210 -22.88 -6.51 -16.39
CA GLU A 210 -21.42 -6.66 -16.43
C GLU A 210 -20.89 -7.52 -15.27
N PRO A 211 -19.89 -8.40 -15.50
CA PRO A 211 -19.33 -9.24 -14.44
C PRO A 211 -18.76 -8.39 -13.32
N GLU A 212 -19.20 -8.69 -12.09
CA GLU A 212 -18.96 -7.90 -10.87
C GLU A 212 -17.54 -7.32 -10.75
N PRO A 213 -16.42 -8.09 -10.86
CA PRO A 213 -15.08 -7.55 -10.65
C PRO A 213 -14.67 -6.44 -11.64
N LYS A 214 -15.23 -6.43 -12.85
CA LYS A 214 -14.85 -5.48 -13.91
C LYS A 214 -15.18 -4.04 -13.53
N ARG A 215 -16.35 -3.83 -12.90
CA ARG A 215 -16.82 -2.51 -12.49
C ARG A 215 -15.88 -1.87 -11.47
N LEU A 216 -15.41 -2.65 -10.49
CA LEU A 216 -14.47 -2.17 -9.48
C LEU A 216 -13.19 -1.62 -10.13
N TYR A 217 -12.56 -2.40 -11.00
CA TYR A 217 -11.29 -1.98 -11.60
C TYR A 217 -11.47 -0.84 -12.60
N GLN A 218 -12.61 -0.76 -13.29
CA GLN A 218 -12.93 0.40 -14.13
C GLN A 218 -13.08 1.67 -13.29
N SER A 219 -13.85 1.65 -12.20
CA SER A 219 -13.96 2.78 -11.27
C SER A 219 -12.58 3.20 -10.75
N ALA A 220 -11.74 2.24 -10.35
CA ALA A 220 -10.39 2.54 -9.88
C ALA A 220 -9.47 3.18 -10.94
N VAL A 221 -9.58 2.73 -12.20
CA VAL A 221 -8.84 3.32 -13.32
C VAL A 221 -9.32 4.74 -13.57
N ASP A 222 -10.62 4.98 -13.51
CA ASP A 222 -11.22 6.29 -13.78
C ASP A 222 -10.83 7.32 -12.72
N GLU A 223 -10.97 6.95 -11.44
CA GLU A 223 -10.51 7.72 -10.27
C GLU A 223 -9.02 8.07 -10.39
N ALA A 224 -8.16 7.10 -10.71
CA ALA A 224 -6.73 7.33 -10.84
C ALA A 224 -6.40 8.28 -12.00
N LEU A 225 -7.10 8.17 -13.13
CA LEU A 225 -6.92 9.06 -14.28
C LEU A 225 -7.41 10.49 -14.02
N GLN A 226 -8.46 10.65 -13.21
CA GLN A 226 -8.99 11.95 -12.80
C GLN A 226 -8.14 12.62 -11.71
N SER A 227 -7.35 11.87 -10.95
CA SER A 227 -6.48 12.40 -9.91
C SER A 227 -5.39 13.32 -10.51
N PRO A 228 -5.40 14.64 -10.21
CA PRO A 228 -4.55 15.62 -10.91
C PRO A 228 -3.06 15.42 -10.63
N ASN A 229 -2.71 15.00 -9.41
CA ASN A 229 -1.34 14.80 -8.91
C ASN A 229 -0.85 13.33 -9.02
N GLY A 230 -1.68 12.40 -9.48
CA GLY A 230 -1.36 10.97 -9.56
C GLY A 230 -1.29 10.26 -8.20
N HIS A 231 -1.91 10.81 -7.15
CA HIS A 231 -1.86 10.25 -5.80
C HIS A 231 -2.56 8.89 -5.63
N LEU A 232 -3.32 8.44 -6.65
CA LEU A 232 -3.97 7.13 -6.67
C LEU A 232 -3.26 6.10 -7.56
N ASP A 233 -2.14 6.47 -8.19
CA ASP A 233 -1.49 5.57 -9.16
C ASP A 233 -0.92 4.31 -8.48
N LEU A 234 -0.31 4.46 -7.30
CA LEU A 234 0.25 3.34 -6.56
C LEU A 234 -0.87 2.55 -5.84
N PHE A 235 -1.92 3.22 -5.35
CA PHE A 235 -3.17 2.58 -4.94
C PHE A 235 -3.73 1.66 -6.04
N LEU A 236 -3.90 2.16 -7.27
CA LEU A 236 -4.41 1.38 -8.40
C LEU A 236 -3.50 0.18 -8.69
N ARG A 237 -2.17 0.40 -8.70
CA ARG A 237 -1.20 -0.69 -8.86
C ARG A 237 -1.36 -1.77 -7.80
N PHE A 238 -1.57 -1.40 -6.54
CA PHE A 238 -1.81 -2.38 -5.47
C PHE A 238 -3.12 -3.12 -5.69
N LEU A 239 -4.21 -2.41 -6.02
CA LEU A 239 -5.52 -3.01 -6.27
C LEU A 239 -5.46 -4.05 -7.41
N LEU A 240 -4.79 -3.72 -8.51
CA LEU A 240 -4.54 -4.66 -9.62
C LEU A 240 -3.59 -5.81 -9.23
N GLY A 241 -2.67 -5.59 -8.30
CA GLY A 241 -1.84 -6.66 -7.77
C GLY A 241 -2.63 -7.62 -6.88
N LEU A 242 -3.56 -7.11 -6.07
CA LEU A 242 -4.40 -7.91 -5.16
C LEU A 242 -5.35 -8.85 -5.93
N SER A 243 -5.69 -8.51 -7.17
CA SER A 243 -6.50 -9.37 -8.05
C SER A 243 -5.77 -10.62 -8.56
N LEU A 244 -4.44 -10.66 -8.45
CA LEU A 244 -3.64 -11.80 -8.90
C LEU A 244 -3.85 -13.02 -8.00
N GLU A 245 -4.07 -14.18 -8.59
CA GLU A 245 -4.33 -15.45 -7.90
C GLU A 245 -3.25 -15.82 -6.87
N THR A 246 -1.98 -15.53 -7.19
CA THR A 246 -0.84 -15.73 -6.28
C THR A 246 -0.99 -14.94 -4.98
N ASN A 247 -1.44 -13.68 -5.08
CA ASN A 247 -1.64 -12.80 -3.94
C ASN A 247 -2.92 -13.16 -3.16
N GLN A 248 -3.97 -13.61 -3.85
CA GLN A 248 -5.19 -14.07 -3.20
C GLN A 248 -4.96 -15.31 -2.34
N THR A 249 -4.04 -16.19 -2.74
CA THR A 249 -3.66 -17.34 -1.93
C THR A 249 -3.05 -16.92 -0.59
N LEU A 250 -2.26 -15.84 -0.56
CA LEU A 250 -1.68 -15.27 0.67
C LEU A 250 -2.75 -14.61 1.56
N LEU A 251 -3.82 -14.09 0.97
CA LEU A 251 -4.92 -13.38 1.66
C LEU A 251 -6.08 -14.28 2.06
N ARG A 252 -6.00 -15.59 1.80
CA ARG A 252 -7.12 -16.53 2.02
C ARG A 252 -7.71 -16.50 3.43
N GLY A 253 -6.94 -16.18 4.46
CA GLY A 253 -7.47 -16.05 5.83
C GLY A 253 -8.16 -14.72 6.14
N LEU A 254 -8.04 -13.72 5.27
CA LEU A 254 -8.78 -12.45 5.35
C LEU A 254 -10.12 -12.50 4.60
N LEU A 255 -10.22 -13.29 3.54
CA LEU A 255 -11.44 -13.44 2.74
C LEU A 255 -12.29 -14.61 3.24
N THR A 256 -13.55 -14.35 3.60
CA THR A 256 -14.55 -15.38 3.88
C THR A 256 -14.98 -16.04 2.57
N GLN A 257 -14.27 -17.10 2.15
CA GLN A 257 -14.53 -17.96 0.99
C GLN A 257 -15.44 -17.38 -0.12
N THR A 258 -14.85 -16.88 -1.21
CA THR A 258 -15.54 -16.85 -2.50
C THR A 258 -14.53 -16.95 -3.63
N GLY A 259 -14.84 -17.80 -4.62
CA GLY A 259 -13.98 -18.11 -5.76
C GLY A 259 -13.75 -16.89 -6.65
N SER A 260 -12.55 -16.32 -6.55
CA SER A 260 -12.09 -15.34 -7.52
C SER A 260 -11.84 -16.05 -8.86
N ARG A 261 -12.67 -15.73 -9.85
CA ARG A 261 -12.41 -16.06 -11.25
C ARG A 261 -11.24 -15.18 -11.73
N SER A 262 -10.12 -15.81 -12.05
CA SER A 262 -8.84 -15.19 -12.47
C SER A 262 -8.87 -14.39 -13.79
N GLN A 263 -10.05 -14.18 -14.40
CA GLN A 263 -10.20 -13.65 -15.76
C GLN A 263 -10.14 -12.11 -15.89
N THR A 264 -10.04 -11.35 -14.79
CA THR A 264 -10.30 -9.89 -14.81
C THR A 264 -9.12 -9.01 -15.30
N ASN A 265 -7.88 -9.48 -15.23
CA ASN A 265 -6.71 -8.61 -15.47
C ASN A 265 -6.47 -8.25 -16.93
N GLN A 266 -6.72 -9.16 -17.89
CA GLN A 266 -6.54 -8.85 -19.31
C GLN A 266 -7.54 -7.81 -19.81
N GLU A 267 -8.80 -7.93 -19.38
CA GLU A 267 -9.85 -6.97 -19.70
C GLU A 267 -9.58 -5.60 -19.08
N THR A 268 -9.12 -5.57 -17.82
CA THR A 268 -8.74 -4.33 -17.15
C THR A 268 -7.58 -3.64 -17.87
N VAL A 269 -6.57 -4.39 -18.31
CA VAL A 269 -5.46 -3.86 -19.12
C VAL A 269 -5.99 -3.31 -20.46
N HIS A 270 -6.94 -4.00 -21.10
CA HIS A 270 -7.57 -3.50 -22.32
C HIS A 270 -8.36 -2.21 -22.07
N TYR A 271 -9.09 -2.13 -20.95
CA TYR A 271 -9.83 -0.94 -20.55
C TYR A 271 -8.92 0.25 -20.29
N ILE A 272 -7.81 0.05 -19.56
CA ILE A 272 -6.79 1.08 -19.35
C ILE A 272 -6.27 1.61 -20.69
N LYS A 273 -5.93 0.70 -21.64
CA LYS A 273 -5.49 1.11 -22.98
C LYS A 273 -6.57 1.89 -23.72
N TRP A 274 -7.81 1.42 -23.69
CA TRP A 274 -8.95 2.06 -24.35
C TRP A 274 -9.24 3.46 -23.78
N ARG A 275 -9.29 3.60 -22.44
CA ARG A 275 -9.49 4.90 -21.77
C ARG A 275 -8.43 5.92 -22.13
N ARG A 276 -7.18 5.47 -22.26
CA ARG A 276 -6.06 6.31 -22.69
C ARG A 276 -6.20 6.78 -24.14
N SER A 277 -6.65 5.90 -25.04
CA SER A 277 -6.84 6.26 -26.46
C SER A 277 -8.06 7.16 -26.71
N ASN A 278 -9.06 7.14 -25.82
CA ASN A 278 -10.34 7.83 -26.02
C ASN A 278 -10.59 8.98 -25.03
N SER A 279 -9.65 9.29 -24.12
CA SER A 279 -9.76 10.50 -23.29
C SER A 279 -9.50 11.73 -24.15
N PRO A 280 -10.37 12.77 -24.12
CA PRO A 280 -10.07 14.04 -24.74
C PRO A 280 -8.79 14.60 -24.09
N LEU A 281 -7.80 14.91 -24.93
CA LEU A 281 -6.55 15.57 -24.52
C LEU A 281 -6.88 16.96 -23.98
N ASP A 282 -7.11 17.09 -22.68
CA ASP A 282 -6.75 18.34 -22.00
C ASP A 282 -5.22 18.44 -22.06
N GLN A 283 -4.75 19.49 -22.72
CA GLN A 283 -3.35 19.73 -23.12
C GLN A 283 -2.35 19.91 -21.95
N ASP A 284 -2.67 19.47 -20.74
CA ASP A 284 -1.80 19.63 -19.55
C ASP A 284 -1.43 18.31 -18.85
N VAL A 285 -1.81 17.16 -19.41
CA VAL A 285 -1.37 15.85 -18.92
C VAL A 285 0.05 15.59 -19.43
N SER A 286 1.05 16.05 -18.67
CA SER A 286 2.48 15.96 -19.05
C SER A 286 2.89 14.56 -19.58
N PRO A 287 3.82 14.47 -20.56
CA PRO A 287 4.31 13.20 -21.13
C PRO A 287 4.87 12.21 -20.09
N GLN A 288 5.17 12.67 -18.87
CA GLN A 288 5.60 11.83 -17.76
C GLN A 288 4.48 10.89 -17.29
N LYS A 289 3.20 11.33 -17.31
CA LYS A 289 2.01 10.51 -17.01
C LYS A 289 1.89 9.29 -17.94
N ASN A 290 2.39 9.40 -19.17
CA ASN A 290 2.27 8.37 -20.21
C ASN A 290 3.15 7.11 -19.99
N CYS A 291 4.22 7.19 -19.20
CA CYS A 291 5.10 6.04 -18.92
C CYS A 291 4.74 5.26 -17.65
N LEU A 292 4.01 5.84 -16.69
CA LEU A 292 3.91 5.26 -15.33
C LEU A 292 3.04 3.99 -15.23
N LEU A 293 1.96 3.89 -16.02
CA LEU A 293 0.98 2.79 -15.90
C LEU A 293 1.41 1.45 -16.52
N LEU A 294 2.43 1.41 -17.38
CA LEU A 294 2.85 0.18 -18.09
C LEU A 294 4.32 -0.20 -17.89
N SER A 295 5.19 0.68 -17.36
CA SER A 295 6.65 0.46 -17.36
C SER A 295 7.30 0.26 -15.99
N GLY A 296 6.53 0.24 -14.89
CA GLY A 296 7.10 0.11 -13.55
C GLY A 296 7.94 1.32 -13.10
N GLN A 297 7.82 2.45 -13.78
CA GLN A 297 8.36 3.74 -13.34
C GLN A 297 7.22 4.56 -12.74
N LEU A 298 6.90 4.35 -11.46
CA LEU A 298 5.75 4.98 -10.79
C LEU A 298 6.13 6.05 -9.75
N TRP A 299 7.36 6.55 -9.79
CA TRP A 299 8.00 7.10 -8.59
C TRP A 299 8.33 8.60 -8.60
N SER A 300 8.03 9.36 -9.66
CA SER A 300 8.40 10.78 -9.71
C SER A 300 7.37 11.75 -9.11
N SER A 301 6.06 11.48 -9.22
CA SER A 301 5.02 12.44 -8.79
C SER A 301 4.72 12.37 -7.29
N SER A 302 4.50 11.17 -6.72
CA SER A 302 4.22 10.98 -5.29
C SER A 302 5.37 11.45 -4.38
N TYR A 303 6.60 11.43 -4.91
CA TYR A 303 7.82 11.93 -4.24
C TYR A 303 7.81 13.44 -3.98
N CYS A 304 7.11 14.21 -4.82
CA CYS A 304 7.06 15.66 -4.70
C CYS A 304 6.16 16.10 -3.54
N HIS A 305 5.14 15.31 -3.19
CA HIS A 305 4.22 15.60 -2.09
C HIS A 305 4.83 15.30 -0.71
N GLN A 306 5.57 14.21 -0.56
CA GLN A 306 6.25 13.90 0.71
C GLN A 306 7.38 14.88 1.06
N LYS A 307 8.07 15.44 0.06
CA LYS A 307 9.07 16.52 0.27
C LYS A 307 8.48 17.77 0.92
N LYS A 308 7.17 18.02 0.80
CA LYS A 308 6.50 19.16 1.46
C LYS A 308 6.20 18.91 2.93
N ILE A 309 5.89 17.68 3.34
CA ILE A 309 5.50 17.39 4.74
C ILE A 309 6.70 17.32 5.68
N TRP A 310 7.84 16.79 5.22
CA TRP A 310 9.07 16.87 6.01
C TRP A 310 9.52 18.33 6.26
N ARG A 311 9.07 19.29 5.45
CA ARG A 311 9.32 20.73 5.66
C ARG A 311 8.33 21.40 6.62
N CYS A 312 7.18 20.79 6.90
CA CYS A 312 6.22 21.30 7.87
C CYS A 312 6.50 20.76 9.29
N LEU A 313 7.36 19.75 9.42
CA LEU A 313 7.67 19.06 10.68
C LEU A 313 9.12 19.29 11.16
N THR A 314 9.90 20.12 10.47
CA THR A 314 11.25 20.60 10.86
C THR A 314 11.34 22.10 10.68
#